data_AF-A0A0G2JC43-F1
#
_entry.id   AF-A0A0G2JC43-F1
#
_cell.length_a   1.000
_cell.length_b   1.000
_cell.length_c   1.000
_cell.angle_alpha   90.00
_cell.angle_beta   90.00
_cell.angle_gamma   90.00
#
_symmetry.space_group_name_H-M   'P 1'
#
loop_
_entity.id
_entity.type
_entity.pdbx_description
1 polymer ?
#
loop_
_entity_poly.entity_id
_entity_poly.type
_entity_poly.pdbx_seq_one_letter_code
_entity_poly.pdbx_strand_id
1 'polypeptide(L)'
;MSSARALHANDLLLPVTEIRVTMHTLGIIFESDTRSKNHTSIYLLTGQRSSVQLNMIKANPTAVMGTLERKFYLYEVSNTALHNINMLAIEGLTVGKTIDLLEQKGRDKYQLAPSGVGCRFWVKTILQDMEDAGYIDPASPTRVRQAYEDIEHNYSKGQARELSPIVPGVFV
;
A
#
# COMPACT_ATOMS: atom_id res chain seq x y z
N MET A 1 17.81 1.92 17.89
CA MET A 1 17.92 1.32 16.55
C MET A 1 16.74 1.80 15.73
N SER A 2 16.94 2.18 14.47
CA SER A 2 15.83 2.53 13.57
C SER A 2 14.94 1.32 13.38
N SER A 3 13.62 1.49 13.50
CA SER A 3 12.64 0.42 13.23
C SER A 3 12.45 0.15 11.73
N ALA A 4 13.15 0.91 10.87
CA ALA A 4 13.07 0.86 9.42
C ALA A 4 14.46 0.77 8.78
N ARG A 5 14.58 0.01 7.68
CA ARG A 5 15.78 -0.06 6.84
C ARG A 5 15.42 -0.35 5.37
N ALA A 6 16.39 -0.16 4.48
CA ALA A 6 16.28 -0.63 3.10
C ALA A 6 16.16 -2.16 3.05
N LEU A 7 15.55 -2.66 1.97
CA LEU A 7 15.54 -4.10 1.67
C LEU A 7 16.93 -4.59 1.30
N HIS A 8 17.28 -5.76 1.80
CA HIS A 8 18.46 -6.52 1.45
C HIS A 8 18.04 -7.79 0.69
N ALA A 9 18.99 -8.45 0.00
CA ALA A 9 18.70 -9.64 -0.79
C ALA A 9 17.99 -10.75 0.01
N ASN A 10 18.37 -10.96 1.27
CA ASN A 10 17.74 -11.97 2.13
C ASN A 10 16.28 -11.65 2.48
N ASP A 11 15.86 -10.38 2.43
CA ASP A 11 14.47 -10.02 2.70
C ASP A 11 13.53 -10.47 1.58
N LEU A 12 14.05 -10.65 0.36
CA LEU A 12 13.27 -11.13 -0.78
C LEU A 12 12.81 -12.59 -0.60
N LEU A 13 13.50 -13.35 0.25
CA LEU A 13 13.17 -14.73 0.58
C LEU A 13 12.14 -14.84 1.71
N LEU A 14 11.81 -13.74 2.39
CA LEU A 14 10.85 -13.76 3.48
C LEU A 14 9.47 -14.18 2.96
N PRO A 15 8.78 -15.09 3.67
CA PRO A 15 7.42 -15.48 3.31
C PRO A 15 6.49 -14.28 3.51
N VAL A 16 5.41 -14.21 2.74
CA VAL A 16 4.33 -13.25 2.97
C VAL A 16 3.16 -14.03 3.54
N THR A 17 2.72 -13.69 4.75
CA THR A 17 1.56 -14.33 5.41
C THR A 17 0.27 -13.56 5.15
N GLU A 18 0.36 -12.23 5.10
CA GLU A 18 -0.76 -11.35 4.79
C GLU A 18 -0.31 -10.21 3.86
N ILE A 19 -1.21 -9.85 2.95
CA ILE A 19 -1.14 -8.62 2.17
C ILE A 19 -2.07 -7.62 2.88
N ARG A 20 -1.47 -6.61 3.52
CA ARG A 20 -2.18 -5.59 4.29
C ARG A 20 -2.20 -4.27 3.53
N VAL A 21 -3.37 -3.70 3.34
CA VAL A 21 -3.52 -2.31 2.89
C VAL A 21 -3.72 -1.43 4.11
N THR A 22 -2.97 -0.34 4.20
CA THR A 22 -3.04 0.58 5.33
C THR A 22 -3.38 1.98 4.86
N MET A 23 -4.44 2.56 5.44
CA MET A 23 -4.71 4.00 5.36
C MET A 23 -4.05 4.68 6.55
N HIS A 24 -3.20 5.66 6.25
CA HIS A 24 -2.38 6.38 7.21
C HIS A 24 -2.89 7.80 7.44
N THR A 25 -2.62 8.36 8.62
CA THR A 25 -2.57 9.81 8.78
C THR A 25 -1.51 10.40 7.85
N LEU A 26 -1.74 11.61 7.30
CA LEU A 26 -0.75 12.32 6.50
C LEU A 26 0.28 13.12 7.34
N GLY A 27 0.13 13.15 8.66
CA GLY A 27 0.70 14.21 9.49
C GLY A 27 -0.14 15.50 9.41
N ILE A 28 0.35 16.60 9.99
CA ILE A 28 -0.38 17.89 10.02
C ILE A 28 -0.47 18.43 8.58
N ILE A 29 -1.69 18.49 8.05
CA ILE A 29 -2.01 19.14 6.80
C ILE A 29 -2.75 20.44 7.11
N PHE A 30 -2.31 21.54 6.49
CA PHE A 30 -2.92 22.86 6.58
C PHE A 30 -4.39 22.82 6.16
N GLU A 31 -5.23 23.63 6.81
CA GLU A 31 -6.71 23.65 6.70
C GLU A 31 -7.26 23.83 5.27
N SER A 32 -6.44 24.23 4.29
CA SER A 32 -6.84 24.51 2.90
C SER A 32 -6.56 23.38 1.90
N ASP A 33 -6.02 22.25 2.32
CA ASP A 33 -5.66 21.16 1.41
C ASP A 33 -6.83 20.19 1.18
N THR A 34 -7.38 20.19 -0.03
CA THR A 34 -8.50 19.32 -0.46
C THR A 34 -8.04 17.97 -1.02
N ARG A 35 -6.75 17.66 -0.96
CA ARG A 35 -6.21 16.34 -1.34
C ARG A 35 -6.68 15.27 -0.33
N SER A 36 -6.52 13.98 -0.67
CA SER A 36 -6.81 12.85 0.24
C SER A 36 -6.36 13.21 1.67
N LYS A 37 -7.20 13.02 2.69
CA LYS A 37 -6.77 13.21 4.09
C LYS A 37 -5.91 12.06 4.61
N ASN A 38 -5.80 10.98 3.82
CA ASN A 38 -4.99 9.82 4.13
C ASN A 38 -4.01 9.47 3.03
N HIS A 39 -2.90 8.85 3.41
CA HIS A 39 -2.01 8.15 2.49
C HIS A 39 -2.30 6.65 2.52
N THR A 40 -2.21 5.95 1.39
CA THR A 40 -2.46 4.51 1.32
C THR A 40 -1.21 3.78 0.87
N SER A 41 -0.82 2.72 1.58
CA SER A 41 0.31 1.86 1.23
C SER A 41 -0.01 0.39 1.43
N ILE A 42 0.84 -0.49 0.92
CA ILE A 42 0.74 -1.95 1.10
C ILE A 42 1.86 -2.40 2.04
N TYR A 43 1.54 -3.28 2.97
CA TYR A 43 2.47 -4.00 3.83
C TYR A 43 2.37 -5.48 3.52
N LEU A 44 3.50 -6.09 3.17
CA LEU A 44 3.67 -7.53 3.11
C LEU A 44 4.09 -7.97 4.51
N LEU A 45 3.21 -8.65 5.24
CA LEU A 45 3.56 -9.14 6.58
C LEU A 45 4.39 -10.40 6.44
N THR A 46 5.57 -10.40 7.07
CA THR A 46 6.56 -11.47 6.92
C THR A 46 6.60 -12.42 8.11
N GLY A 47 5.64 -12.28 9.03
CA GLY A 47 5.65 -12.94 10.33
C GLY A 47 6.68 -12.35 11.29
N GLN A 48 6.73 -12.90 12.50
CA GLN A 48 7.69 -12.53 13.55
C GLN A 48 7.75 -11.03 13.87
N ARG A 49 6.61 -10.31 13.79
CA ARG A 49 6.53 -8.87 14.05
C ARG A 49 7.31 -8.02 13.05
N SER A 50 7.37 -8.44 11.78
CA SER A 50 8.04 -7.71 10.71
C SER A 50 7.17 -7.56 9.46
N SER A 51 7.51 -6.55 8.65
CA SER A 51 6.81 -6.31 7.39
C SER A 51 7.69 -5.60 6.37
N VAL A 52 7.31 -5.71 5.10
CA VAL A 52 7.86 -4.93 3.99
C VAL A 52 6.79 -4.00 3.46
N GLN A 53 7.05 -2.69 3.51
CA GLN A 53 6.14 -1.70 2.95
C GLN A 53 6.47 -1.44 1.48
N LEU A 54 5.43 -1.49 0.65
CA LEU A 54 5.43 -1.01 -0.72
C LEU A 54 4.64 0.31 -0.75
N ASN A 55 5.33 1.39 -1.10
CA ASN A 55 4.81 2.73 -0.89
C ASN A 55 5.05 3.63 -2.10
N MET A 56 3.98 4.11 -2.72
CA MET A 56 4.07 5.06 -3.83
C MET A 56 3.93 6.49 -3.33
N ILE A 57 5.04 7.24 -3.32
CA ILE A 57 5.10 8.62 -2.79
C ILE A 57 5.43 9.64 -3.88
N LYS A 58 5.26 10.93 -3.55
CA LYS A 58 5.89 12.02 -4.30
C LYS A 58 7.29 12.27 -3.77
N ALA A 59 8.29 12.35 -4.66
CA ALA A 59 9.65 12.74 -4.26
C ALA A 59 9.73 14.19 -3.75
N ASN A 60 8.88 15.08 -4.28
CA ASN A 60 8.76 16.48 -3.86
C ASN A 60 7.37 17.04 -4.27
N PRO A 61 6.96 18.24 -3.83
CA PRO A 61 5.61 18.78 -4.09
C PRO A 61 5.24 18.93 -5.57
N THR A 62 6.21 19.18 -6.45
CA THR A 62 6.00 19.40 -7.88
C THR A 62 6.21 18.13 -8.72
N ALA A 63 6.67 17.03 -8.11
CA ALA A 63 6.84 15.76 -8.80
C ALA A 63 5.50 15.20 -9.28
N VAL A 64 5.47 14.86 -10.57
CA VAL A 64 4.35 14.18 -11.23
C VAL A 64 4.57 12.67 -11.21
N MET A 65 5.79 12.23 -11.49
CA MET A 65 6.19 10.83 -11.33
C MET A 65 6.19 10.45 -9.86
N GLY A 66 5.50 9.36 -9.54
CA GLY A 66 5.60 8.70 -8.26
C GLY A 66 6.97 8.04 -8.09
N THR A 67 7.34 7.83 -6.83
CA THR A 67 8.53 7.07 -6.44
C THR A 67 8.08 5.89 -5.61
N LEU A 68 8.33 4.68 -6.11
CA LEU A 68 8.07 3.45 -5.37
C LEU A 68 9.18 3.25 -4.33
N GLU A 69 8.86 3.49 -3.07
CA GLU A 69 9.70 3.10 -1.95
C GLU A 69 9.38 1.67 -1.50
N ARG A 70 10.45 0.95 -1.13
CA ARG A 70 10.39 -0.39 -0.56
C ARG A 70 11.22 -0.41 0.71
N LYS A 71 10.59 -0.61 1.86
CA LYS A 71 11.26 -0.53 3.17
C LYS A 71 10.89 -1.72 4.04
N PHE A 72 11.88 -2.26 4.73
CA PHE A 72 11.68 -3.28 5.75
C PHE A 72 11.44 -2.61 7.10
N TYR A 73 10.49 -3.14 7.86
CA TYR A 73 10.13 -2.68 9.19
C TYR A 73 10.14 -3.81 10.22
N LEU A 74 10.65 -3.52 11.41
CA LEU A 74 10.58 -4.40 12.60
C LEU A 74 9.25 -4.23 13.36
N TYR A 75 8.17 -4.06 12.61
CA TYR A 75 6.80 -4.05 13.12
C TYR A 75 5.83 -4.50 12.02
N GLU A 76 4.64 -4.94 12.41
CA GLU A 76 3.53 -5.26 11.48
C GLU A 76 2.49 -4.13 11.38
N VAL A 77 2.37 -3.30 12.42
CA VAL A 77 1.39 -2.22 12.49
C VAL A 77 2.12 -0.88 12.61
N SER A 78 1.90 -0.01 11.63
CA SER A 78 2.41 1.35 11.65
C SER A 78 1.71 2.20 12.72
N ASN A 79 2.45 3.09 13.39
CA ASN A 79 1.88 4.04 14.34
C ASN A 79 0.99 5.11 13.69
N THR A 80 1.05 5.27 12.37
CA THR A 80 0.17 6.17 11.61
C THR A 80 -1.06 5.46 11.04
N ALA A 81 -1.21 4.15 11.25
CA ALA A 81 -2.34 3.39 10.75
C ALA A 81 -3.66 3.85 11.38
N LEU A 82 -4.62 4.19 10.52
CA LEU A 82 -6.00 4.51 10.90
C LEU A 82 -6.95 3.36 10.57
N HIS A 83 -6.69 2.64 9.47
CA HIS A 83 -7.45 1.49 9.06
C HIS A 83 -6.55 0.51 8.30
N ASN A 84 -6.65 -0.77 8.65
CA ASN A 84 -5.92 -1.86 8.01
C ASN A 84 -6.92 -2.84 7.41
N ILE A 85 -6.66 -3.26 6.19
CA ILE A 85 -7.40 -4.30 5.49
C ILE A 85 -6.43 -5.44 5.25
N ASN A 86 -6.69 -6.61 5.84
CA ASN A 86 -5.79 -7.75 5.74
C ASN A 86 -6.40 -8.81 4.82
N MET A 87 -5.60 -9.29 3.89
CA MET A 87 -5.91 -10.44 3.03
C MET A 87 -4.86 -11.51 3.27
N LEU A 88 -5.30 -12.76 3.42
CA LEU A 88 -4.37 -13.88 3.53
C LEU A 88 -3.63 -14.06 2.20
N ALA A 89 -2.31 -14.23 2.27
CA ALA A 89 -1.52 -14.60 1.12
C ALA A 89 -1.53 -16.12 0.91
N ILE A 90 -1.34 -16.57 -0.32
CA ILE A 90 -1.16 -18.00 -0.59
C ILE A 90 0.12 -18.54 0.05
N GLU A 91 0.14 -19.84 0.32
CA GLU A 91 1.34 -20.52 0.78
C GLU A 91 2.49 -20.41 -0.25
N GLY A 92 3.71 -20.15 0.23
CA GLY A 92 4.89 -20.03 -0.61
C GLY A 92 5.02 -18.70 -1.38
N LEU A 93 4.15 -17.71 -1.13
CA LEU A 93 4.38 -16.34 -1.57
C LEU A 93 5.57 -15.74 -0.80
N THR A 94 6.43 -14.99 -1.50
CA THR A 94 7.57 -14.29 -0.91
C THR A 94 7.55 -12.80 -1.27
N VAL A 95 8.30 -12.01 -0.51
CA VAL A 95 8.53 -10.59 -0.82
C VAL A 95 9.11 -10.43 -2.22
N GLY A 96 10.07 -11.28 -2.61
CA GLY A 96 10.69 -11.27 -3.93
C GLY A 96 9.68 -11.49 -5.06
N LYS A 97 8.85 -12.54 -4.97
CA LYS A 97 7.79 -12.80 -5.97
C LYS A 97 6.83 -11.61 -6.13
N THR A 98 6.53 -10.94 -5.02
CA THR A 98 5.69 -9.74 -5.05
C THR A 98 6.37 -8.58 -5.77
N ILE A 99 7.65 -8.32 -5.48
CA ILE A 99 8.43 -7.27 -6.14
C ILE A 99 8.59 -7.57 -7.63
N ASP A 100 8.89 -8.82 -8.00
CA ASP A 100 9.02 -9.26 -9.38
C ASP A 100 7.73 -9.00 -10.17
N LEU A 101 6.56 -9.27 -9.58
CA LEU A 101 5.25 -8.96 -10.19
C LEU A 101 5.11 -7.47 -10.49
N LEU A 102 5.47 -6.60 -9.52
CA LEU A 102 5.40 -5.15 -9.70
C LEU A 102 6.32 -4.68 -10.83
N GLU A 103 7.54 -5.21 -10.90
CA GLU A 103 8.54 -4.84 -11.91
C GLU A 103 8.14 -5.33 -13.30
N GLN A 104 7.68 -6.58 -13.42
CA GLN A 104 7.20 -7.15 -14.68
C GLN A 104 6.01 -6.37 -15.26
N LYS A 105 5.14 -5.83 -14.40
CA LYS A 105 4.00 -4.99 -14.80
C LYS A 105 4.32 -3.49 -14.85
N GLY A 106 5.57 -3.08 -14.66
CA GLY A 106 6.00 -1.68 -14.73
C GLY A 106 5.32 -0.77 -13.70
N ARG A 107 5.02 -1.29 -12.50
CA ARG A 107 4.25 -0.55 -11.49
C ARG A 107 5.01 0.53 -10.75
N ASP A 108 6.32 0.59 -10.94
CA ASP A 108 7.17 1.72 -10.57
C ASP A 108 6.97 2.94 -11.50
N LYS A 109 6.55 2.70 -12.75
CA LYS A 109 6.31 3.74 -13.77
C LYS A 109 4.89 4.31 -13.66
N TYR A 110 4.65 5.06 -12.60
CA TYR A 110 3.34 5.61 -12.31
C TYR A 110 3.38 7.13 -12.11
N GLN A 111 2.54 7.85 -12.85
CA GLN A 111 2.27 9.28 -12.66
C GLN A 111 1.09 9.44 -11.69
N LEU A 112 1.34 10.15 -10.59
CA LEU A 112 0.32 10.44 -9.60
C LEU A 112 -0.70 11.44 -10.14
N ALA A 113 -1.98 11.18 -9.88
CA ALA A 113 -3.05 12.13 -10.19
C ALA A 113 -2.79 13.49 -9.51
N PRO A 114 -3.02 14.63 -10.21
CA PRO A 114 -2.89 15.98 -9.62
C PRO A 114 -3.76 16.20 -8.37
N SER A 115 -4.85 15.45 -8.25
CA SER A 115 -5.82 15.47 -7.14
C SER A 115 -5.27 15.02 -5.77
N GLY A 116 -4.06 14.42 -5.72
CA GLY A 116 -3.46 13.96 -4.46
C GLY A 116 -4.05 12.68 -3.86
N VAL A 117 -5.01 12.03 -4.53
CA VAL A 117 -5.55 10.69 -4.16
C VAL A 117 -4.93 9.56 -5.00
N GLY A 118 -3.92 9.86 -5.84
CA GLY A 118 -3.34 8.91 -6.80
C GLY A 118 -2.69 7.66 -6.17
N CYS A 119 -2.29 7.70 -4.89
CA CYS A 119 -1.76 6.53 -4.20
C CYS A 119 -2.81 5.42 -4.02
N ARG A 120 -4.10 5.78 -3.83
CA ARG A 120 -5.20 4.81 -3.73
C ARG A 120 -5.41 4.05 -5.03
N PHE A 121 -5.35 4.75 -6.17
CA PHE A 121 -5.45 4.10 -7.48
C PHE A 121 -4.28 3.15 -7.74
N TRP A 122 -3.07 3.55 -7.36
CA TRP A 122 -1.90 2.68 -7.44
C TRP A 122 -2.11 1.41 -6.60
N VAL A 123 -2.48 1.55 -5.32
CA VAL A 123 -2.76 0.41 -4.43
C VAL A 123 -3.88 -0.48 -4.99
N LYS A 124 -4.99 0.11 -5.47
CA LYS A 124 -6.09 -0.62 -6.12
C LYS A 124 -5.58 -1.49 -7.27
N THR A 125 -4.71 -0.93 -8.10
CA THR A 125 -4.12 -1.62 -9.25
C THR A 125 -3.22 -2.77 -8.82
N ILE A 126 -2.36 -2.57 -7.82
CA ILE A 126 -1.49 -3.64 -7.30
C ILE A 126 -2.31 -4.79 -6.71
N LEU A 127 -3.40 -4.49 -5.99
CA LEU A 127 -4.26 -5.54 -5.47
C LEU A 127 -4.94 -6.35 -6.58
N GLN A 128 -5.34 -5.70 -7.68
CA GLN A 128 -5.85 -6.43 -8.86
C GLN A 128 -4.77 -7.34 -9.44
N ASP A 129 -3.53 -6.83 -9.58
CA ASP A 129 -2.43 -7.63 -10.11
C ASP A 129 -2.11 -8.85 -9.24
N MET A 130 -2.17 -8.69 -7.91
CA MET A 130 -1.99 -9.78 -6.96
C MET A 130 -3.13 -10.79 -7.02
N GLU A 131 -4.37 -10.33 -7.19
CA GLU A 131 -5.53 -11.22 -7.38
C GLU A 131 -5.40 -12.03 -8.67
N ASP A 132 -5.09 -11.35 -9.79
CA ASP A 132 -4.91 -11.97 -11.11
C ASP A 132 -3.74 -12.96 -11.13
N ALA A 133 -2.69 -12.69 -10.36
CA ALA A 133 -1.55 -13.60 -10.18
C ALA A 133 -1.84 -14.76 -9.21
N GLY A 134 -3.01 -14.79 -8.58
CA GLY A 134 -3.40 -15.80 -7.61
C GLY A 134 -2.65 -15.71 -6.28
N TYR A 135 -2.16 -14.52 -5.90
CA TYR A 135 -1.34 -14.33 -4.68
C TYR A 135 -2.18 -14.18 -3.40
N ILE A 136 -3.49 -14.00 -3.54
CA ILE A 136 -4.43 -13.87 -2.42
C ILE A 136 -5.13 -15.20 -2.23
N ASP A 137 -5.10 -15.72 -1.01
CA ASP A 137 -5.71 -16.99 -0.66
C ASP A 137 -7.24 -16.92 -0.87
N PRO A 138 -7.85 -17.86 -1.63
CA PRO A 138 -9.30 -17.97 -1.75
C PRO A 138 -10.02 -18.18 -0.41
N ALA A 139 -9.35 -18.62 0.65
CA ALA A 139 -9.89 -18.72 2.01
C ALA A 139 -9.80 -17.40 2.80
N SER A 140 -9.16 -16.36 2.26
CA SER A 140 -9.08 -15.04 2.91
C SER A 140 -10.49 -14.52 3.25
N PRO A 141 -10.75 -14.13 4.52
CA PRO A 141 -12.06 -13.61 4.92
C PRO A 141 -12.37 -12.27 4.23
N THR A 142 -11.33 -11.50 3.90
CA THR A 142 -11.44 -10.27 3.14
C THR A 142 -11.11 -10.52 1.69
N ARG A 143 -11.94 -10.00 0.79
CA ARG A 143 -11.74 -10.03 -0.67
C ARG A 143 -11.17 -8.71 -1.17
N VAL A 144 -10.54 -8.73 -2.32
CA VAL A 144 -10.04 -7.52 -3.00
C VAL A 144 -11.16 -6.51 -3.24
N ARG A 145 -12.36 -6.98 -3.60
CA ARG A 145 -13.55 -6.12 -3.71
C ARG A 145 -13.87 -5.36 -2.42
N GLN A 146 -13.73 -5.99 -1.25
CA GLN A 146 -13.95 -5.30 0.03
C GLN A 146 -12.88 -4.24 0.25
N ALA A 147 -11.62 -4.57 -0.06
CA ALA A 147 -10.53 -3.60 0.02
C ALA A 147 -10.78 -2.38 -0.87
N TYR A 148 -11.38 -2.56 -2.06
CA TYR A 148 -11.73 -1.46 -2.97
C TYR A 148 -12.73 -0.47 -2.38
N GLU A 149 -13.74 -0.98 -1.67
CA GLU A 149 -14.72 -0.12 -0.99
C GLU A 149 -14.05 0.70 0.11
N ASP A 150 -13.14 0.11 0.87
CA ASP A 150 -12.47 0.81 1.97
C ASP A 150 -11.49 1.88 1.49
N ILE A 151 -10.72 1.64 0.42
CA ILE A 151 -9.78 2.63 -0.11
C ILE A 151 -10.48 3.84 -0.77
N GLU A 152 -11.79 3.77 -1.02
CA GLU A 152 -12.61 4.91 -1.47
C GLU A 152 -13.01 5.87 -0.34
N HIS A 153 -12.53 5.65 0.89
CA HIS A 153 -12.87 6.49 2.04
C HIS A 153 -11.66 7.16 2.70
N ASN A 154 -11.88 8.31 3.31
CA ASN A 154 -11.00 8.93 4.30
C ASN A 154 -11.38 8.42 5.70
N TYR A 155 -10.36 8.21 6.52
CA TYR A 155 -10.42 7.79 7.90
C TYR A 155 -9.80 8.87 8.78
N SER A 156 -10.40 9.09 9.94
CA SER A 156 -9.92 9.99 10.98
C SER A 156 -10.15 9.32 12.32
N LYS A 157 -9.27 9.56 13.30
CA LYS A 157 -9.37 8.91 14.61
C LYS A 157 -10.67 9.31 15.30
N GLY A 158 -11.49 8.33 15.67
CA GLY A 158 -12.74 8.54 16.40
C GLY A 158 -13.87 9.18 15.60
N GLN A 159 -13.76 9.22 14.26
CA GLN A 159 -14.78 9.78 13.38
C GLN A 159 -15.28 8.72 12.40
N ALA A 160 -16.50 8.93 11.86
CA ALA A 160 -16.99 8.13 10.76
C ALA A 160 -16.11 8.32 9.52
N ARG A 161 -15.99 7.28 8.69
CA ARG A 161 -15.28 7.38 7.41
C ARG A 161 -16.05 8.30 6.44
N GLU A 162 -15.33 9.07 5.65
CA GLU A 162 -15.88 10.01 4.67
C GLU A 162 -15.59 9.52 3.25
N LEU A 163 -16.58 9.49 2.36
CA LEU A 163 -16.34 9.10 0.97
C LEU A 163 -15.37 10.08 0.30
N SER A 164 -14.35 9.54 -0.37
CA SER A 164 -13.34 10.27 -1.12
C SER A 164 -12.98 9.45 -2.35
N PRO A 165 -13.74 9.59 -3.45
CA PRO A 165 -13.58 8.77 -4.63
C PRO A 165 -12.15 8.74 -5.16
N ILE A 166 -11.73 7.58 -5.66
CA ILE A 166 -10.41 7.43 -6.26
C ILE A 166 -10.36 8.21 -7.57
N VAL A 167 -9.32 9.03 -7.72
CA VAL A 167 -8.97 9.65 -9.00
C VAL A 167 -7.76 8.92 -9.57
N PRO A 168 -7.86 8.34 -10.78
CA PRO A 168 -6.78 7.56 -11.35
C PRO A 168 -5.59 8.44 -11.75
N GLY A 169 -4.39 7.92 -11.52
CA GLY A 169 -3.18 8.38 -12.19
C GLY A 169 -2.95 7.61 -13.50
N VAL A 170 -1.72 7.67 -14.02
CA VAL A 170 -1.38 7.06 -15.31
C VAL A 170 -0.15 6.17 -15.17
N PHE A 171 -0.23 4.93 -15.65
CA PHE A 171 0.95 4.06 -15.83
C PHE A 171 1.58 4.32 -17.20
N VAL A 172 2.91 4.42 -17.27
CA VAL A 172 3.67 4.82 -18.47
C VAL A 172 4.69 3.79 -18.93
#